data_AF-A0A819SNJ0-F1
#
_entry.id   AF-A0A819SNJ0-F1
#
_cell.length_a   1.000
_cell.length_b   1.000
_cell.length_c   1.000
_cell.angle_alpha   90.00
_cell.angle_beta   90.00
_cell.angle_gamma   90.00
#
_symmetry.space_group_name_H-M   'P 1'
#
loop_
_entity.id
_entity.type
_entity.pdbx_description
1 polymer ?
#
loop_
_entity_poly.entity_id
_entity_poly.type
_entity_poly.pdbx_seq_one_letter_code
_entity_poly.pdbx_strand_id
1 'polypeptide(L)' 'GGNGIGDESNHLYRPAGLSFDVEGNLYVVDSDNHRIQKFEIIL' A
#
# COMPACT_ATOMS: atom_id res chain seq x y z
N GLY A 1 4.87 -3.33 -3.34
CA GLY A 1 4.52 -4.61 -2.73
C GLY A 1 4.17 -5.66 -3.77
N GLY A 2 5.15 -6.16 -4.51
CA GLY A 2 4.94 -7.06 -5.66
C GLY A 2 4.98 -8.55 -5.35
N ASN A 3 4.82 -8.96 -4.09
CA ASN A 3 5.07 -10.34 -3.66
C ASN A 3 3.83 -11.26 -3.77
N GLY A 4 2.79 -10.83 -4.49
CA GLY A 4 1.59 -11.61 -4.73
C GLY A 4 0.47 -11.35 -3.73
N ILE A 5 -0.48 -12.28 -3.69
CA ILE A 5 -1.69 -12.22 -2.87
C ILE A 5 -1.33 -12.55 -1.42
N GLY A 6 -1.95 -11.86 -0.45
CA GLY A 6 -1.83 -12.15 0.98
C GLY A 6 -1.79 -10.91 1.85
N ASP A 7 -1.74 -11.15 3.16
CA ASP A 7 -1.96 -10.11 4.19
C ASP A 7 -0.67 -9.49 4.71
N GLU A 8 0.50 -9.91 4.23
CA GLU A 8 1.77 -9.29 4.61
C GLU A 8 1.86 -7.85 4.08
N SER A 9 2.61 -6.99 4.76
CA SER A 9 2.72 -5.55 4.42
C SER A 9 3.39 -5.28 3.07
N ASN A 10 4.12 -6.25 2.53
CA ASN A 10 4.77 -6.22 1.23
C ASN A 10 3.93 -6.89 0.12
N HIS A 11 2.71 -7.37 0.42
CA HIS A 11 1.77 -7.95 -0.53
C HIS A 11 0.74 -6.90 -0.98
N LEU A 12 0.41 -6.88 -2.26
CA LEU A 12 -0.65 -6.04 -2.84
C LEU A 12 -1.50 -6.91 -3.78
N TYR A 13 -2.81 -6.74 -3.70
CA TYR A 13 -3.77 -7.43 -4.53
C TYR A 13 -4.78 -6.45 -5.16
N ARG A 14 -4.58 -6.21 -6.47
CA ARG A 14 -5.33 -5.23 -7.29
C ARG A 14 -5.40 -3.84 -6.64
N PRO A 15 -4.25 -3.17 -6.44
CA PRO A 15 -4.24 -1.81 -5.95
C PRO A 15 -4.95 -0.87 -6.94
N ALA A 16 -5.82 0.00 -6.43
CA ALA A 16 -6.66 0.87 -7.26
C ALA A 16 -6.25 2.36 -7.20
N GLY A 17 -5.46 2.76 -6.21
CA GLY A 17 -5.10 4.15 -6.02
C GLY A 17 -3.92 4.32 -5.07
N LEU A 18 -3.26 5.47 -5.20
CA LEU A 18 -2.14 5.88 -4.36
C LEU A 18 -2.21 7.38 -4.06
N SER A 19 -1.76 7.76 -2.86
CA SER A 19 -1.65 9.15 -2.42
C SER A 19 -0.52 9.30 -1.42
N PHE A 20 0.01 10.52 -1.30
CA PHE A 20 1.03 10.87 -0.31
C PHE A 20 0.43 11.80 0.74
N ASP A 21 0.82 11.65 2.01
CA ASP A 21 0.58 12.68 3.03
C ASP A 21 1.67 13.75 3.04
N VAL A 22 1.50 14.76 3.90
CA VAL A 22 2.42 15.90 4.03
C VAL A 22 3.80 15.52 4.59
N GLU A 23 3.90 14.35 5.24
CA GLU A 23 5.15 13.80 5.76
C GLU A 23 5.86 12.91 4.74
N GLY A 24 5.25 12.70 3.56
CA GLY A 24 5.80 11.89 2.47
C GLY A 24 5.48 10.39 2.59
N ASN A 25 4.60 9.98 3.51
CA ASN A 25 4.18 8.58 3.59
C ASN A 25 3.27 8.24 2.40
N LEU A 26 3.48 7.06 1.80
CA LEU A 26 2.66 6.55 0.70
C LEU A 26 1.50 5.73 1.24
N TYR A 27 0.28 6.05 0.82
CA TYR A 27 -0.92 5.27 1.07
C TYR A 27 -1.36 4.58 -0.21
N VAL A 28 -1.63 3.27 -0.12
CA VAL A 28 -2.09 2.45 -1.24
C VAL A 28 -3.46 1.86 -0.93
N VAL A 29 -4.41 2.03 -1.84
CA VAL A 29 -5.72 1.37 -1.80
C VAL A 29 -5.57 -0.04 -2.35
N ASP A 30 -5.45 -1.02 -1.46
CA ASP A 30 -5.21 -2.43 -1.76
C ASP A 30 -6.56 -3.18 -1.84
N SER A 31 -7.22 -3.06 -2.99
CA SER A 31 -8.69 -3.21 -3.09
C SER A 31 -9.18 -4.63 -2.84
N ASP A 32 -8.54 -5.64 -3.44
CA ASP A 32 -8.99 -7.03 -3.30
C ASP A 32 -8.52 -7.65 -1.97
N ASN A 33 -7.56 -7.01 -1.29
CA ASN A 33 -7.23 -7.28 0.11
C ASN A 33 -8.11 -6.46 1.10
N HIS A 34 -9.04 -5.64 0.61
CA HIS A 34 -9.95 -4.83 1.42
C HIS A 34 -9.27 -3.95 2.49
N ARG A 35 -8.11 -3.37 2.16
CA ARG A 35 -7.34 -2.55 3.12
C ARG A 35 -6.71 -1.31 2.48
N ILE A 36 -6.26 -0.40 3.34
CA ILE A 36 -5.33 0.67 2.99
C ILE A 36 -3.99 0.38 3.67
N GLN A 37 -2.90 0.44 2.91
CA GLN A 37 -1.55 0.25 3.46
C GLN A 37 -0.77 1.55 3.45
N LYS A 38 -0.09 1.86 4.56
CA LYS A 38 0.84 3.00 4.71
C LYS A 38 2.27 2.49 4.61
N PHE A 39 3.07 3.12 3.75
CA PHE A 39 4.50 2.91 3.65
C PHE A 39 5.22 4.19 4.09
N GLU A 40 6.00 4.07 5.14
CA GLU A 40 6.91 5.14 5.57
C GLU A 40 8.09 5.17 4.60
N ILE A 41 8.33 6.34 4.01
CA ILE A 41 9.49 6.58 3.16
C ILE A 41 10.47 7.40 4.00
N ILE A 42 11.46 6.72 4.57
CA ILE A 42 12.61 7.39 5.18
C ILE A 42 13.54 7.78 4.02
N LEU A 43 13.77 9.08 3.84
CA LEU A 43 14.77 9.62 2.90
C LEU A 43 16.20 9.31 3.36
#